data_AF-A0A9E3YIP0-F1
#
_entry.id   AF-A0A9E3YIP0-F1
#
_cell.length_a   1.000
_cell.length_b   1.000
_cell.length_c   1.000
_cell.angle_alpha   90.00
_cell.angle_beta   90.00
_cell.angle_gamma   90.00
#
_symmetry.space_group_name_H-M   'P 1'
#
loop_
_entity.id
_entity.type
_entity.pdbx_description
1 polymer ?
#
loop_
_entity_poly.entity_id
_entity_poly.type
_entity_poly.pdbx_seq_one_letter_code
_entity_poly.pdbx_strand_id
1 'polypeptide(L)' 'MNPRLARVEQIKDFRIIDQLLTPEDEELTPTMKLKRKVIAQKYATLIDGMYPA' A
#
# COMPACT_ATOMS: atom_id res chain seq x y z
N MET A 1 -16.01 13.73 -2.83
CA MET A 1 -15.46 13.40 -4.18
C MET A 1 -14.69 14.61 -4.67
N ASN A 2 -13.39 14.51 -4.98
CA ASN A 2 -12.59 15.67 -5.43
C ASN A 2 -12.79 15.84 -6.95
N PRO A 3 -13.50 16.88 -7.42
CA PRO A 3 -13.87 17.02 -8.84
C PRO A 3 -12.69 17.35 -9.76
N ARG A 4 -11.48 17.57 -9.20
CA ARG A 4 -10.27 17.96 -9.92
C ARG A 4 -9.34 16.80 -10.29
N LEU A 5 -9.56 15.60 -9.72
CA LEU A 5 -8.74 14.42 -10.00
C LEU A 5 -9.47 13.49 -10.96
N ALA A 6 -8.76 12.95 -11.95
CA ALA A 6 -9.33 11.99 -12.86
C ALA A 6 -9.82 10.75 -12.08
N ARG A 7 -10.87 10.08 -12.57
CA ARG A 7 -11.41 8.86 -11.93
C ARG A 7 -10.36 7.76 -11.72
N VAL A 8 -9.29 7.75 -12.51
CA VAL A 8 -8.18 6.79 -12.42
C VAL A 8 -7.21 7.10 -11.26
N GLU A 9 -7.17 8.34 -10.79
CA GLU A 9 -6.29 8.78 -9.69
C GLU A 9 -6.97 8.64 -8.32
N GLN A 10 -8.26 8.28 -8.30
CA GLN A 10 -9.00 8.08 -7.07
C GLN A 10 -8.68 6.71 -6.46
N ILE A 11 -8.46 6.69 -5.14
CA ILE A 11 -8.35 5.44 -4.38
C ILE A 11 -9.72 4.75 -4.42
N LYS A 12 -9.78 3.58 -5.07
CA LYS A 12 -11.01 2.80 -5.26
C LYS A 12 -11.27 1.82 -4.14
N ASP A 13 -10.21 1.21 -3.61
CA ASP A 13 -10.26 0.28 -2.50
C ASP A 13 -8.96 0.39 -1.69
N PHE A 14 -9.03 0.16 -0.39
CA PHE A 14 -7.88 0.17 0.51
C PHE A 14 -8.06 -0.83 1.65
N ARG A 15 -6.94 -1.28 2.23
CA ARG A 15 -6.91 -2.13 3.42
C ARG A 15 -6.07 -1.45 4.49
N ILE A 16 -6.43 -1.70 5.74
CA ILE A 16 -5.68 -1.23 6.91
C ILE A 16 -4.92 -2.43 7.44
N ILE A 17 -3.63 -2.25 7.65
CA ILE A 17 -2.79 -3.22 8.36
C ILE A 17 -2.74 -2.80 9.83
N ASP A 18 -2.75 -3.77 10.74
CA ASP A 18 -2.60 -3.57 12.19
C ASP A 18 -1.13 -3.35 12.59
N GLN A 19 -0.20 -3.52 11.64
CA GLN A 19 1.21 -3.30 11.84
C GLN A 19 1.59 -1.83 11.69
N LEU A 20 2.28 -1.31 12.71
CA LEU A 20 2.97 -0.04 12.62
C LEU A 20 4.24 -0.21 11.77
N LEU A 21 4.40 0.66 10.76
CA LEU A 21 5.61 0.73 9.95
C LEU A 21 6.63 1.65 10.62
N THR A 22 7.79 1.09 10.96
CA THR A 22 8.88 1.82 11.61
C THR A 22 10.11 1.88 10.71
N PRO A 23 10.95 2.93 10.80
CA PRO A 23 12.16 3.06 9.97
C PRO A 23 13.18 1.94 10.19
N GLU A 24 13.07 1.20 11.28
CA GLU A 24 13.89 0.03 11.60
C GLU A 24 13.44 -1.21 10.82
N ASP A 25 12.20 -1.21 10.32
CA ASP A 25 11.68 -2.29 9.49
C ASP A 25 12.32 -2.28 8.11
N GLU A 26 12.56 -3.49 7.57
CA GLU A 26 13.09 -3.66 6.22
C GLU A 26 12.16 -3.06 5.14
N GLU A 27 10.90 -2.81 5.50
CA GLU A 27 9.84 -2.23 4.68
C GLU A 27 10.00 -0.73 4.40
N LEU A 28 10.81 -0.03 5.19
CA LEU A 28 11.08 1.39 5.02
C LEU A 28 12.55 1.64 4.63
N THR A 29 12.77 2.68 3.83
CA THR A 29 14.12 3.23 3.67
C THR A 29 14.48 4.01 4.93
N PRO A 30 15.78 4.27 5.18
CA PRO A 30 16.21 5.19 6.24
C PRO A 30 15.61 6.61 6.13
N THR A 31 15.01 6.94 4.97
CA THR A 31 14.30 8.18 4.68
C THR A 31 12.77 8.05 4.76
N MET A 32 12.26 7.02 5.43
CA MET A 32 10.82 6.74 5.61
C MET A 32 10.03 6.51 4.32
N LYS A 33 10.70 6.15 3.20
CA LYS A 33 10.00 5.78 1.97
C LYS A 33 9.68 4.30 1.99
N LEU A 34 8.45 3.95 1.60
CA LEU A 34 8.00 2.57 1.45
C LEU A 34 8.80 1.84 0.37
N LYS A 35 9.39 0.70 0.72
CA LYS A 35 9.95 -0.24 -0.24
C LYS A 35 8.83 -1.10 -0.82
N ARG A 36 8.25 -0.63 -1.93
CA ARG A 36 7.10 -1.28 -2.60
C ARG A 36 7.29 -2.78 -2.82
N LYS A 37 8.49 -3.24 -3.18
CA LYS A 37 8.76 -4.67 -3.42
C LYS A 37 8.60 -5.52 -2.16
N VAL A 38 9.08 -5.04 -1.02
CA VAL A 38 9.00 -5.76 0.27
C VAL A 38 7.55 -5.81 0.74
N ILE A 39 6.86 -4.66 0.70
CA ILE A 39 5.43 -4.55 1.04
C ILE A 39 4.57 -5.44 0.16
N ALA A 40 4.80 -5.44 -1.16
CA ALA A 40 4.05 -6.25 -2.10
C ALA A 40 4.23 -7.75 -1.87
N GLN A 41 5.43 -8.19 -1.46
CA GLN A 41 5.67 -9.59 -1.11
C GLN A 41 5.03 -9.97 0.23
N LYS A 42 5.19 -9.13 1.25
CA LYS A 42 4.66 -9.40 2.59
C LYS A 42 3.13 -9.45 2.63
N TYR A 43 2.49 -8.53 1.94
CA TYR A 43 1.03 -8.42 1.90
C TYR A 43 0.44 -8.93 0.58
N ALA A 44 1.16 -9.79 -0.14
CA ALA A 44 0.73 -10.35 -1.43
C ALA A 44 -0.69 -10.92 -1.34
N THR A 45 -0.96 -11.76 -0.33
CA THR A 45 -2.29 -12.35 -0.11
C THR A 45 -3.40 -11.31 0.08
N LEU A 46 -3.12 -10.21 0.78
CA LEU A 46 -4.11 -9.13 0.96
C LEU A 46 -4.34 -8.36 -0.34
N ILE A 47 -3.27 -8.08 -1.07
CA ILE A 47 -3.32 -7.37 -2.36
C ILE A 47 -4.06 -8.23 -3.40
N ASP A 48 -3.74 -9.53 -3.48
CA ASP A 48 -4.40 -10.47 -4.38
C ASP A 48 -5.90 -10.58 -4.07
N GLY A 49 -6.27 -10.55 -2.79
CA GLY A 49 -7.67 -10.52 -2.36
C GLY A 49 -8.42 -9.21 -2.69
N MET A 50 -7.73 -8.14 -3.12
CA MET A 50 -8.37 -6.91 -3.58
C MET A 50 -8.78 -6.96 -5.05
N TYR A 51 -8.17 -7.84 -5.84
CA TYR A 51 -8.46 -7.96 -7.26
C TYR A 51 -9.34 -9.19 -7.52
N PRO A 52 -10.45 -9.05 -8.24
CA PRO A 52 -11.19 -10.21 -8.73
C PRO A 52 -10.32 -11.01 -9.70
N ALA A 53 -10.50 -12.35 -9.69
CA ALA A 53 -9.82 -13.27 -10.61
C ALA A 53 -10.22 -13.05 -12.08
#